data_AF-A0A4R4Y237-F1
#
_entry.id   AF-A0A4R4Y237-F1
#
_cell.length_a   1.000
_cell.length_b   1.000
_cell.length_c   1.000
_cell.angle_alpha   90.00
_cell.angle_beta   90.00
_cell.angle_gamma   90.00
#
_symmetry.space_group_name_H-M   'P 1'
#
loop_
_entity.id
_entity.type
_entity.pdbx_description
1 polymer ?
#
loop_
_entity_poly.entity_id
_entity_poly.type
_entity_poly.pdbx_seq_one_letter_code
_entity_poly.pdbx_strand_id
1 'polypeptide(L)' 'VRHRSKVTKGPGSRAAGLAMAFKLIESAQTRWRAVNAPQLVALVRAGARFEGGKLVERPDDHAPPTAA' A
#
# COMPACT_ATOMS: atom_id res chain seq x y z
N VAL A 1 9.24 39.32 -14.81
CA VAL A 1 10.00 38.08 -15.10
C VAL A 1 9.92 37.14 -13.90
N ARG A 2 9.46 35.89 -14.04
CA ARG A 2 9.43 34.90 -12.94
C ARG A 2 10.59 33.92 -13.14
N HIS A 3 11.45 33.78 -12.14
CA HIS A 3 12.56 32.84 -12.19
C HIS A 3 12.02 31.40 -12.09
N ARG A 4 12.11 30.62 -13.18
CA ARG A 4 11.71 29.21 -13.19
C ARG A 4 12.94 28.35 -12.90
N SER A 5 13.01 27.79 -11.71
CA SER A 5 14.03 26.82 -11.32
C SER A 5 13.46 25.40 -11.32
N LYS A 6 14.27 24.41 -11.72
CA LYS A 6 13.91 22.98 -11.64
C LYS A 6 13.71 22.48 -10.21
N VAL A 7 14.28 23.19 -9.23
CA VAL A 7 14.30 22.80 -7.82
C VAL A 7 13.42 23.76 -7.01
N THR A 8 12.68 23.20 -6.05
CA THR A 8 11.84 23.96 -5.12
C THR A 8 12.68 24.52 -3.97
N LYS A 9 12.25 25.64 -3.39
CA LYS A 9 12.99 26.32 -2.31
C LYS A 9 12.93 25.57 -0.96
N GLY A 10 12.18 24.48 -0.89
CA GLY A 10 11.94 23.74 0.35
C GLY A 10 11.09 24.53 1.35
N PRO A 11 10.86 23.96 2.54
CA PRO A 11 9.88 24.47 3.50
C PRO A 11 10.36 25.65 4.37
N GLY A 12 11.60 26.12 4.22
CA GLY A 12 12.16 27.23 5.00
C GLY A 12 12.51 26.92 6.46
N SER A 13 11.88 25.92 7.09
CA SER A 13 12.25 25.39 8.40
C SER A 13 11.81 23.92 8.59
N ARG A 14 12.37 23.23 9.58
CA ARG A 14 11.97 21.85 9.93
C ARG A 14 10.51 21.78 10.36
N ALA A 15 10.06 22.73 11.18
CA ALA A 15 8.69 22.78 11.66
C ALA A 15 7.69 22.96 10.51
N ALA A 16 7.99 23.85 9.56
CA ALA A 16 7.16 24.06 8.37
C ALA A 16 7.10 22.81 7.48
N GLY A 17 8.22 22.10 7.33
CA GLY A 17 8.27 20.84 6.58
C GLY A 17 7.40 19.75 7.21
N LEU A 18 7.48 19.60 8.53
CA LEU A 18 6.64 18.64 9.26
C LEU A 18 5.16 18.99 9.19
N ALA A 19 4.80 20.27 9.30
CA ALA A 19 3.42 20.73 9.16
C ALA A 19 2.86 20.40 7.77
N MET A 20 3.65 20.61 6.71
CA MET A 20 3.26 20.23 5.35
C MET A 20 3.07 18.71 5.19
N ALA A 21 4.00 17.90 5.69
CA ALA A 21 3.88 16.44 5.65
C ALA A 21 2.65 15.94 6.41
N PHE A 22 2.39 16.49 7.59
CA PHE A 22 1.20 16.17 8.38
C PHE A 22 -0.08 16.49 7.60
N LYS A 23 -0.18 17.70 7.03
CA LYS A 23 -1.37 18.11 6.26
C LYS A 23 -1.60 17.26 5.02
N LEU A 24 -0.53 16.82 4.35
CA LEU A 24 -0.62 15.89 3.21
C LEU A 24 -1.16 14.53 3.64
N ILE A 25 -0.68 13.98 4.76
CA ILE A 25 -1.15 12.69 5.31
C ILE A 25 -2.61 12.81 5.80
N GLU A 26 -2.94 13.90 6.50
CA GLU A 26 -4.31 14.19 6.97
C GLU A 26 -5.30 14.30 5.80
N SER A 27 -4.93 15.02 4.74
CA SER A 27 -5.75 15.12 3.53
C SER A 27 -5.92 13.77 2.83
N ALA A 28 -4.86 12.96 2.80
CA ALA A 28 -4.90 11.62 2.23
C ALA A 28 -5.80 10.68 3.04
N GLN A 29 -5.83 10.80 4.37
CA GLN A 29 -6.67 9.99 5.24
C GLN A 29 -8.15 10.10 4.89
N THR A 30 -8.66 11.32 4.63
CA THR A 30 -10.06 11.53 4.24
C THR A 30 -10.40 10.91 2.89
N ARG A 31 -9.40 10.76 2.01
CA ARG A 31 -9.60 10.26 0.65
C ARG A 31 -9.36 8.75 0.53
N TRP A 32 -8.56 8.17 1.42
CA TRP A 32 -8.24 6.75 1.36
C TRP A 32 -9.34 5.92 1.99
N ARG A 33 -9.72 4.84 1.30
CA ARG A 33 -10.74 3.91 1.75
C ARG A 33 -10.06 2.75 2.48
N ALA A 34 -10.53 2.46 3.70
CA ALA A 34 -10.04 1.34 4.48
C ALA A 34 -10.19 0.01 3.72
N VAL A 35 -9.21 -0.89 3.90
CA VAL A 35 -9.28 -2.23 3.31
C VAL A 35 -10.28 -3.06 4.12
N ASN A 36 -11.22 -3.72 3.44
CA ASN A 36 -12.29 -4.50 4.08
C ASN A 36 -11.78 -5.71 4.90
N ALA A 37 -10.66 -6.31 4.48
CA ALA A 37 -10.09 -7.50 5.09
C ALA A 37 -8.60 -7.26 5.39
N PRO A 38 -8.28 -6.45 6.41
CA PRO A 38 -6.89 -6.09 6.73
C PRO A 38 -6.02 -7.32 7.03
N GLN A 39 -6.60 -8.38 7.60
CA GLN A 39 -5.91 -9.65 7.87
C GLN A 39 -5.40 -10.37 6.61
N LEU A 40 -6.00 -10.12 5.44
CA LEU A 40 -5.59 -10.73 4.16
C LEU A 40 -4.51 -9.91 3.45
N VAL A 41 -4.24 -8.68 3.88
CA VAL A 41 -3.27 -7.77 3.23
C VAL A 41 -1.86 -8.36 3.24
N ALA A 42 -1.50 -9.12 4.27
CA ALA A 42 -0.21 -9.81 4.31
C ALA A 42 -0.04 -10.79 3.14
N LEU A 43 -1.08 -11.55 2.80
CA LEU A 43 -1.09 -12.51 1.70
C LEU A 43 -1.07 -11.80 0.33
N VAL A 44 -1.80 -10.69 0.20
CA VAL A 44 -1.75 -9.83 -1.00
C VAL A 44 -0.34 -9.28 -1.20
N ARG A 45 0.30 -8.80 -0.14
CA ARG A 45 1.70 -8.30 -0.18
C ARG A 45 2.70 -9.41 -0.52
N ALA A 46 2.42 -10.65 -0.12
CA ALA A 46 3.23 -11.81 -0.47
C ALA A 46 2.99 -12.32 -1.91
N GLY A 47 2.05 -11.72 -2.66
CA GLY A 47 1.76 -12.08 -4.05
C GLY A 47 0.80 -13.27 -4.22
N ALA A 48 0.05 -13.65 -3.17
CA ALA A 48 -0.95 -14.70 -3.28
C ALA A 48 -2.07 -14.31 -4.26
N ARG A 49 -2.56 -15.28 -5.05
CA ARG A 49 -3.63 -15.04 -6.05
C ARG A 49 -4.98 -14.95 -5.37
N PHE A 50 -5.72 -13.88 -5.67
CA PHE A 50 -7.11 -13.69 -5.24
C PHE A 50 -8.02 -13.62 -6.46
N GLU A 51 -9.15 -14.31 -6.42
CA GLU A 51 -10.21 -14.22 -7.42
C GLU A 51 -11.51 -13.82 -6.73
N GLY A 52 -12.10 -12.69 -7.16
CA GLY A 52 -13.30 -12.15 -6.51
C GLY A 52 -13.15 -11.83 -5.02
N GLY A 53 -11.92 -11.59 -4.54
CA GLY A 53 -11.62 -11.35 -3.13
C GLY A 53 -11.46 -12.62 -2.27
N LYS A 54 -11.55 -13.80 -2.88
CA LYS A 54 -11.25 -15.08 -2.22
C LYS A 54 -9.83 -15.51 -2.56
N LEU A 55 -9.10 -15.98 -1.55
CA LEU A 55 -7.78 -16.58 -1.76
C LEU A 55 -7.95 -17.85 -2.59
N VAL A 56 -7.23 -17.94 -3.70
CA VAL A 56 -7.17 -19.16 -4.48
C VAL A 56 -6.05 -20.00 -3.88
N GLU A 57 -6.42 -21.06 -3.16
CA GLU A 57 -5.47 -22.12 -2.83
C GLU A 57 -5.07 -22.82 -4.13
N ARG A 58 -3.77 -23.07 -4.31
CA ARG A 58 -3.30 -23.91 -5.40
C ARG A 58 -3.80 -25.34 -5.11
N PRO A 59 -4.63 -25.95 -5.97
CA PRO A 59 -4.78 -27.39 -5.92
C PRO A 59 -3.47 -28.00 -6.42
N ASP A 60 -3.00 -29.01 -5.69
CA ASP A 60 -1.99 -30.00 -6.08
C ASP A 60 -0.52 -29.68 -5.76
N ASP A 61 -0.18 -29.92 -4.48
CA ASP A 61 1.07 -30.58 -4.08
C ASP A 61 0.82 -31.65 -2.97
N HIS A 62 -0.42 -32.11 -2.79
CA HIS A 62 -0.67 -33.32 -2.01
C HIS A 62 -0.80 -34.50 -2.98
N ALA A 63 0.34 -35.08 -3.34
CA ALA A 63 0.37 -36.43 -3.89
C ALA A 63 -0.45 -37.34 -2.94
N PRO A 64 -1.46 -38.10 -3.43
CA PRO A 64 -2.08 -39.11 -2.59
C PRO A 64 -0.99 -40.13 -2.23
N PRO A 65 -0.95 -40.65 -0.98
CA PRO A 65 0.02 -41.68 -0.63
C PRO A 65 -0.20 -42.87 -1.57
N THR A 66 0.83 -43.22 -2.33
CA THR A 66 0.86 -44.47 -3.10
C THR A 66 0.63 -45.61 -2.12
N ALA A 67 -0.55 -46.23 -2.22
CA ALA A 67 -0.82 -47.49 -1.56
C ALA A 67 0.00 -48.59 -2.26
N ALA A 68 0.80 -49.31 -1.47
CA ALA A 68 1.44 -50.58 -1.80
C ALA A 68 1.17 -51.55 -0.65
#